data_AF-A0A6V2BY41-F1
#
_entry.id   AF-A0A6V2BY41-F1
#
_cell.length_a   1.000
_cell.length_b   1.000
_cell.length_c   1.000
_cell.angle_alpha   90.00
_cell.angle_beta   90.00
_cell.angle_gamma   90.00
#
_symmetry.space_group_name_H-M   'P 1'
#
loop_
_entity.id
_entity.type
_entity.pdbx_description
1 polymer ?
#
loop_
_entity_poly.entity_id
_entity_poly.type
_entity_poly.pdbx_seq_one_letter_code
_entity_poly.pdbx_strand_id
1 'polypeptide(L)'
;MKSKHQTPPPPTNTTQSPTIFQKVMFWTLLPSILLIPLWLFAGRTLFGGPSGWIGITYMFTICPALFLCHLLIFLVCLCKNRRCGKGCSATYHVSYPLAMALVVYDTTLFLQQFVMNDGGDTGPSGSWASHHLGLSVAVSTKMDALLTICIFFLLFVIMFLTFTMELEGDYGVGQEALMAPLVTEEHKVDGEEDSVVKDSSSTLGVHSTEENVSQVEICFV
;
A
#
# COMPACT_ATOMS: atom_id res chain seq x y z
N MET A 1 -17.38 -12.54 -54.62
CA MET A 1 -17.28 -12.96 -53.20
C MET A 1 -16.42 -11.94 -52.46
N LYS A 2 -17.01 -11.07 -51.64
CA LYS A 2 -16.27 -10.08 -50.85
C LYS A 2 -15.77 -10.75 -49.57
N SER A 3 -14.46 -10.90 -49.46
CA SER A 3 -13.78 -11.35 -48.24
C SER A 3 -14.10 -10.37 -47.11
N LYS A 4 -14.84 -10.82 -46.09
CA LYS A 4 -15.05 -10.02 -44.87
C LYS A 4 -13.70 -9.97 -44.15
N HIS A 5 -13.05 -8.81 -44.21
CA HIS A 5 -11.90 -8.51 -43.37
C HIS A 5 -12.37 -8.56 -41.92
N GLN A 6 -12.05 -9.65 -41.24
CA GLN A 6 -12.32 -9.86 -39.84
C GLN A 6 -11.28 -9.04 -39.08
N THR A 7 -11.69 -7.88 -38.55
CA THR A 7 -10.83 -7.04 -37.73
C THR A 7 -10.44 -7.84 -36.49
N PRO A 8 -9.14 -7.96 -36.15
CA PRO A 8 -8.73 -8.71 -34.97
C PRO A 8 -9.39 -8.12 -33.73
N PRO A 9 -9.86 -8.96 -32.78
CA PRO A 9 -10.45 -8.45 -31.56
C PRO A 9 -9.44 -7.54 -30.84
N PRO A 10 -9.90 -6.42 -30.25
CA PRO A 10 -9.01 -5.55 -29.50
C PRO A 10 -8.31 -6.35 -28.40
N PRO A 11 -7.03 -6.03 -28.12
CA PRO A 11 -6.29 -6.72 -27.06
C PRO A 11 -7.06 -6.57 -25.75
N THR A 12 -7.48 -7.69 -25.20
CA THR A 12 -8.14 -7.73 -23.90
C THR A 12 -7.08 -7.36 -22.86
N ASN A 13 -7.04 -6.10 -22.46
CA ASN A 13 -6.22 -5.64 -21.34
C ASN A 13 -6.76 -6.33 -20.10
N THR A 14 -6.17 -7.49 -19.79
CA THR A 14 -6.47 -8.25 -18.59
C THR A 14 -5.98 -7.40 -17.43
N THR A 15 -6.92 -6.69 -16.80
CA THR A 15 -6.65 -5.92 -15.58
C THR A 15 -6.22 -6.92 -14.52
N GLN A 16 -4.90 -7.06 -14.32
CA GLN A 16 -4.38 -7.95 -13.30
C GLN A 16 -4.94 -7.52 -11.95
N SER A 17 -5.62 -8.44 -11.27
CA SER A 17 -6.08 -8.23 -9.91
C SER A 17 -4.89 -7.87 -9.01
N PRO A 18 -5.03 -6.91 -8.09
CA PRO A 18 -3.93 -6.54 -7.21
C PRO A 18 -3.46 -7.72 -6.36
N THR A 19 -2.15 -7.87 -6.25
CA THR A 19 -1.51 -8.92 -5.46
C THR A 19 -1.75 -8.71 -3.96
N ILE A 20 -1.67 -9.79 -3.17
CA ILE A 20 -1.77 -9.74 -1.69
C ILE A 20 -0.72 -8.77 -1.13
N PHE A 21 0.49 -8.79 -1.67
CA PHE A 21 1.58 -7.88 -1.30
C PHE A 21 1.18 -6.40 -1.38
N GLN A 22 0.55 -5.99 -2.48
CA GLN A 22 0.11 -4.59 -2.66
C GLN A 22 -0.98 -4.15 -1.67
N LYS A 23 -1.85 -5.08 -1.27
CA LYS A 23 -2.88 -4.82 -0.26
C LYS A 23 -2.27 -4.67 1.13
N VAL A 24 -1.38 -5.60 1.50
CA VAL A 24 -0.65 -5.54 2.77
C VAL A 24 0.13 -4.22 2.86
N MET A 25 0.87 -3.87 1.80
CA MET A 25 1.67 -2.64 1.78
C MET A 25 0.84 -1.36 1.88
N PHE A 26 -0.39 -1.37 1.38
CA PHE A 26 -1.30 -0.24 1.60
C PHE A 26 -1.63 -0.11 3.10
N TRP A 27 -1.98 -1.20 3.75
CA TRP A 27 -2.36 -1.19 5.17
C TRP A 27 -1.18 -0.97 6.11
N THR A 28 0.06 -1.27 5.70
CA THR A 28 1.27 -0.96 6.48
C THR A 28 1.60 0.53 6.48
N LEU A 29 1.07 1.35 5.55
CA LEU A 29 1.30 2.79 5.58
C LEU A 29 0.80 3.43 6.89
N LEU A 30 -0.35 2.98 7.40
CA LEU A 30 -0.93 3.51 8.63
C LEU A 30 -0.04 3.27 9.87
N PRO A 31 0.40 2.04 10.16
CA PRO A 31 1.36 1.83 11.24
C PRO A 31 2.71 2.49 10.94
N SER A 32 3.20 2.56 9.68
CA SER A 32 4.45 3.26 9.35
C SER A 32 4.41 4.75 9.69
N ILE A 33 3.27 5.44 9.53
CA ILE A 33 3.08 6.84 9.95
C ILE A 33 3.42 7.05 11.43
N LEU A 34 3.11 6.08 12.29
CA LEU A 34 3.36 6.16 13.73
C LEU A 34 4.70 5.55 14.12
N LEU A 35 5.03 4.39 13.55
CA LEU A 35 6.22 3.62 13.86
C LEU A 35 7.49 4.34 13.44
N ILE A 36 7.51 5.04 12.31
CA ILE A 36 8.73 5.74 11.86
C ILE A 36 9.10 6.88 12.82
N PRO A 37 8.23 7.86 13.12
CA PRO A 37 8.56 8.89 14.10
C PRO A 37 8.88 8.32 15.48
N LEU A 38 8.11 7.31 15.93
CA LEU A 38 8.36 6.65 17.19
C LEU A 38 9.72 5.94 17.21
N TRP A 39 10.12 5.31 16.11
CA TRP A 39 11.41 4.65 15.97
C TRP A 39 12.56 5.65 15.92
N LEU A 40 12.42 6.75 15.17
CA LEU A 40 13.42 7.81 15.13
C LEU A 40 13.63 8.45 16.50
N PHE A 41 12.57 8.56 17.30
CA PHE A 41 12.62 9.08 18.65
C PHE A 41 13.12 8.06 19.68
N ALA A 42 12.42 6.93 19.80
CA ALA A 42 12.62 5.94 20.85
C ALA A 42 13.58 4.82 20.46
N GLY A 43 13.69 4.46 19.18
CA GLY A 43 14.65 3.43 18.74
C GLY A 43 16.07 3.80 19.20
N ARG A 44 16.46 5.06 18.99
CA ARG A 44 17.76 5.55 19.46
C ARG A 44 18.00 5.35 20.96
N THR A 45 17.03 5.67 21.80
CA THR A 45 17.15 5.54 23.25
C THR A 45 17.08 4.07 23.69
N LEU A 46 16.22 3.27 23.06
CA LEU A 46 16.05 1.85 23.35
C LEU A 46 17.28 1.02 23.02
N PHE A 47 18.04 1.37 21.99
CA PHE A 47 19.27 0.69 21.62
C PHE A 47 20.49 1.19 22.41
N GLY A 48 20.32 2.04 23.41
CA GLY A 48 21.43 2.56 24.21
C GLY A 48 22.35 3.50 23.42
N GLY A 49 21.84 4.10 22.35
CA GLY A 49 22.57 5.11 21.58
C GLY A 49 22.78 6.38 22.41
N PRO A 50 23.84 7.16 22.12
CA PRO A 50 24.11 8.39 22.84
C PRO A 50 22.99 9.42 22.64
N SER A 51 22.71 10.17 23.71
CA SER A 51 21.72 11.24 23.76
C SER A 51 22.40 12.60 23.53
N GLY A 52 22.46 13.03 22.28
CA GLY A 52 22.95 14.34 21.85
C GLY A 52 21.83 15.29 21.42
N TRP A 53 22.20 16.54 21.13
CA TRP A 53 21.27 17.56 20.63
C TRP A 53 20.68 17.22 19.26
N ILE A 54 21.39 16.44 18.44
CA ILE A 54 20.90 15.99 17.14
C ILE A 54 19.61 15.17 17.30
N GLY A 55 19.49 14.32 18.32
CA GLY A 55 18.23 13.63 18.64
C GLY A 55 17.06 14.59 18.86
N ILE A 56 17.29 15.70 19.59
CA ILE A 56 16.29 16.75 19.81
C ILE A 56 15.94 17.45 18.50
N THR A 57 16.93 17.82 17.69
CA THR A 57 16.70 18.43 16.38
C THR A 57 15.87 17.50 15.49
N TYR A 58 16.18 16.21 15.42
CA TYR A 58 15.42 15.22 14.66
C TYR A 58 13.97 15.12 15.14
N MET A 59 13.74 15.12 16.45
CA MET A 59 12.40 15.05 17.04
C MET A 59 11.51 16.23 16.66
N PHE A 60 12.06 17.45 16.62
CA PHE A 60 11.27 18.67 16.36
C PHE A 60 11.24 19.11 14.89
N THR A 61 12.12 18.59 14.04
CA THR A 61 12.20 18.99 12.63
C THR A 61 11.90 17.84 11.67
N ILE A 62 12.71 16.77 11.71
CA ILE A 62 12.63 15.66 10.76
C ILE A 62 11.42 14.78 11.04
N CYS A 63 11.13 14.43 12.30
CA CYS A 63 10.01 13.56 12.64
C CYS A 63 8.64 14.14 12.23
N PRO A 64 8.31 15.43 12.50
CA PRO A 64 7.06 16.01 12.05
C PRO A 64 6.98 16.10 10.52
N ALA A 65 8.08 16.43 9.85
CA ALA A 65 8.12 16.48 8.39
C ALA A 65 7.87 15.10 7.76
N LEU A 66 8.51 14.05 8.29
CA LEU A 66 8.31 12.67 7.83
C LEU A 66 6.89 12.17 8.15
N PHE A 67 6.35 12.48 9.34
CA PHE A 67 4.97 12.16 9.70
C PHE A 67 3.99 12.77 8.70
N LEU A 68 4.13 14.07 8.42
CA LEU A 68 3.27 14.77 7.46
C LEU A 68 3.41 14.21 6.04
N CYS A 69 4.63 13.86 5.62
CA CYS A 69 4.87 13.25 4.31
C CYS A 69 4.19 11.88 4.18
N HIS A 70 4.32 11.00 5.17
CA HIS A 70 3.66 9.69 5.15
C HIS A 70 2.14 9.81 5.25
N LEU A 71 1.64 10.75 6.06
CA LEU A 71 0.22 11.04 6.14
C LEU A 71 -0.32 11.51 4.79
N LEU A 72 0.41 12.39 4.09
CA LEU A 72 0.04 12.84 2.75
C LEU A 72 0.00 11.69 1.74
N ILE A 73 1.03 10.82 1.72
CA ILE A 73 1.08 9.63 0.84
C ILE A 73 -0.13 8.72 1.11
N PHE A 74 -0.41 8.44 2.38
CA PHE A 74 -1.56 7.62 2.79
C PHE A 74 -2.88 8.24 2.35
N LEU A 75 -3.08 9.54 2.57
CA LEU A 75 -4.31 10.24 2.18
C LEU A 75 -4.50 10.23 0.65
N VAL A 76 -3.44 10.45 -0.13
CA VAL A 76 -3.51 10.36 -1.60
C VAL A 76 -3.89 8.95 -2.04
N CYS A 77 -3.24 7.92 -1.50
CA CYS A 77 -3.56 6.53 -1.82
C CYS A 77 -4.99 6.16 -1.42
N LEU A 78 -5.46 6.63 -0.26
CA LEU A 78 -6.81 6.41 0.25
C LEU A 78 -7.86 7.08 -0.66
N CYS A 79 -7.68 8.37 -0.96
CA CYS A 79 -8.56 9.12 -1.85
C CYS A 79 -8.63 8.48 -3.23
N LYS A 80 -7.50 8.05 -3.80
CA LYS A 80 -7.46 7.35 -5.08
C LYS A 80 -8.24 6.04 -5.04
N ASN A 81 -8.00 5.18 -4.04
CA ASN A 81 -8.72 3.91 -3.93
C ASN A 81 -10.23 4.11 -3.75
N ARG A 82 -10.65 5.16 -3.01
CA ARG A 82 -12.07 5.53 -2.89
C ARG A 82 -12.69 5.96 -4.21
N ARG A 83 -11.97 6.77 -5.02
CA ARG A 83 -12.46 7.24 -6.34
C ARG A 83 -12.63 6.09 -7.34
N CYS A 84 -11.78 5.06 -7.28
CA CYS A 84 -11.87 3.90 -8.17
C CYS A 84 -13.06 2.96 -7.88
N GLY A 85 -14.06 3.37 -7.08
CA GLY A 85 -15.29 2.58 -6.86
C GLY A 85 -15.10 1.32 -6.03
N LYS A 86 -13.93 1.17 -5.39
CA LYS A 86 -13.57 0.05 -4.51
C LYS A 86 -14.18 0.28 -3.13
N GLY A 87 -15.51 0.14 -3.02
CA GLY A 87 -16.27 0.43 -1.80
C GLY A 87 -15.90 -0.44 -0.58
N CYS A 88 -15.20 -1.56 -0.79
CA CYS A 88 -14.71 -2.43 0.28
C CYS A 88 -13.22 -2.13 0.56
N SER A 89 -12.92 -1.73 1.80
CA SER A 89 -11.55 -1.43 2.27
C SER A 89 -10.58 -2.60 2.04
N ALA A 90 -11.07 -3.84 2.03
CA ALA A 90 -10.30 -5.05 1.73
C ALA A 90 -9.71 -5.09 0.30
N THR A 91 -10.10 -4.15 -0.56
CA THR A 91 -9.63 -4.04 -1.95
C THR A 91 -8.62 -2.89 -2.16
N TYR A 92 -8.33 -2.12 -1.10
CA TYR A 92 -7.34 -1.05 -1.16
C TYR A 92 -5.94 -1.60 -1.37
N HIS A 93 -5.18 -0.93 -2.24
CA HIS A 93 -3.87 -1.37 -2.67
C HIS A 93 -3.04 -0.18 -3.16
N VAL A 94 -1.72 -0.35 -3.12
CA VAL A 94 -0.75 0.55 -3.77
C VAL A 94 -0.25 -0.05 -5.08
N SER A 95 0.34 0.76 -5.95
CA SER A 95 1.03 0.21 -7.13
C SER A 95 2.25 -0.60 -6.68
N TYR A 96 2.60 -1.63 -7.47
CA TYR A 96 3.79 -2.43 -7.20
C TYR A 96 5.09 -1.60 -7.08
N PRO A 97 5.41 -0.64 -7.97
CA PRO A 97 6.62 0.17 -7.83
C PRO A 97 6.61 1.02 -6.56
N LEU A 98 5.46 1.58 -6.17
CA LEU A 98 5.32 2.34 -4.93
C LEU A 98 5.54 1.44 -3.70
N ALA A 99 4.95 0.24 -3.71
CA ALA A 99 5.14 -0.76 -2.66
C ALA A 99 6.62 -1.12 -2.45
N MET A 100 7.34 -1.39 -3.55
CA MET A 100 8.77 -1.68 -3.49
C MET A 100 9.59 -0.50 -3.00
N ALA A 101 9.27 0.72 -3.46
CA ALA A 101 9.96 1.93 -3.02
C ALA A 101 9.79 2.17 -1.51
N LEU A 102 8.58 1.97 -0.97
CA LEU A 102 8.29 2.06 0.47
C LEU A 102 9.11 1.05 1.29
N VAL A 103 9.18 -0.22 0.86
CA VAL A 103 9.98 -1.24 1.57
C VAL A 103 11.45 -0.86 1.63
N VAL A 104 12.03 -0.43 0.51
CA VAL A 104 13.44 -0.02 0.45
C VAL A 104 13.67 1.22 1.30
N TYR A 105 12.74 2.18 1.25
CA TYR A 105 12.79 3.39 2.07
C TYR A 105 12.76 3.10 3.57
N ASP A 106 11.79 2.32 4.05
CA ASP A 106 11.63 1.97 5.46
C ASP A 106 12.86 1.20 5.98
N THR A 107 13.38 0.26 5.17
CA THR A 107 14.60 -0.49 5.50
C THR A 107 15.82 0.44 5.57
N THR A 108 15.92 1.42 4.67
CA THR A 108 17.03 2.38 4.64
C THR A 108 16.98 3.32 5.84
N LEU A 109 15.79 3.83 6.20
CA LEU A 109 15.57 4.60 7.43
C LEU A 109 15.99 3.81 8.66
N PHE A 110 15.58 2.54 8.74
CA PHE A 110 15.95 1.67 9.83
C PHE A 110 17.47 1.54 9.93
N LEU A 111 18.16 1.18 8.83
CA LEU A 111 19.62 1.05 8.79
C LEU A 111 20.35 2.35 9.13
N GLN A 112 19.81 3.49 8.71
CA GLN A 112 20.40 4.80 9.01
C GLN A 112 20.47 5.03 10.52
N GLN A 113 19.45 4.66 11.28
CA GLN A 113 19.47 4.78 12.74
C GLN A 113 20.53 3.91 13.43
N PHE A 114 20.98 2.80 12.82
CA PHE A 114 22.06 1.98 13.36
C PHE A 114 23.43 2.66 13.28
N VAL A 115 23.66 3.45 12.23
CA VAL A 115 24.96 4.06 11.92
C VAL A 115 25.01 5.55 12.18
N MET A 116 23.87 6.20 12.41
CA MET A 116 23.79 7.61 12.74
C MET A 116 24.56 7.88 14.04
N ASN A 117 25.46 8.85 13.95
CA ASN A 117 26.32 9.25 15.06
C ASN A 117 25.81 10.57 15.62
N ASP A 118 25.50 10.61 16.93
CA ASP A 118 24.91 11.81 17.53
C ASP A 118 25.90 12.92 17.88
N GLY A 119 27.19 12.74 17.54
CA GLY A 119 28.20 13.79 17.60
C GLY A 119 28.28 14.51 18.94
N GLY A 120 27.91 13.83 20.04
CA GLY A 120 27.55 14.49 21.28
C GLY A 120 28.67 15.33 21.87
N ASP A 121 28.43 16.64 21.98
CA ASP A 121 29.24 17.56 22.78
C ASP A 121 29.19 17.24 24.30
N THR A 122 28.33 16.30 24.73
CA THR A 122 28.02 16.02 26.15
C THR A 122 28.12 14.54 26.58
N GLY A 123 28.68 13.63 25.77
CA GLY A 123 28.77 12.20 26.14
C GLY A 123 29.64 11.34 25.21
N PRO A 124 29.74 10.01 25.42
CA PRO A 124 30.47 9.12 24.51
C PRO A 124 29.84 9.21 23.12
N SER A 125 30.56 9.84 22.20
CA SER A 125 30.17 9.96 20.80
C SER A 125 30.20 8.59 20.13
N GLY A 126 29.22 8.32 19.27
CA GLY A 126 29.13 7.04 18.58
C GLY A 126 27.76 6.74 18.01
N SER A 127 27.74 5.73 17.16
CA SER A 127 26.51 5.06 16.70
C SER A 127 26.33 3.76 17.47
N TRP A 128 25.14 3.16 17.41
CA TRP A 128 24.95 1.80 17.90
C TRP A 128 25.95 0.83 17.27
N ALA A 129 26.16 0.95 15.95
CA ALA A 129 27.12 0.15 15.21
C ALA A 129 28.56 0.36 15.72
N SER A 130 28.93 1.57 16.12
CA SER A 130 30.24 1.81 16.73
C SER A 130 30.39 1.11 18.07
N HIS A 131 29.34 1.15 18.90
CA HIS A 131 29.37 0.56 20.25
C HIS A 131 29.36 -0.97 20.23
N HIS A 132 28.56 -1.58 19.35
CA HIS A 132 28.35 -3.04 19.34
C HIS A 132 29.13 -3.79 18.25
N LEU A 133 29.43 -3.15 17.13
CA LEU A 133 30.14 -3.77 16.00
C LEU A 133 31.57 -3.26 15.84
N GLY A 134 32.00 -2.31 16.69
CA GLY A 134 33.34 -1.71 16.60
C GLY A 134 33.54 -0.88 15.33
N LEU A 135 32.45 -0.41 14.70
CA LEU A 135 32.56 0.47 13.54
C LEU A 135 33.24 1.80 13.93
N SER A 136 34.29 2.16 13.19
CA SER A 136 34.95 3.45 13.43
C SER A 136 34.00 4.61 13.13
N VAL A 137 34.14 5.69 13.90
CA VAL A 137 33.34 6.90 13.75
C VAL A 137 33.37 7.42 12.31
N ALA A 138 34.55 7.41 11.67
CA ALA A 138 34.71 7.87 10.29
C ALA A 138 33.90 7.04 9.27
N VAL A 139 33.77 5.72 9.49
CA VAL A 139 32.96 4.85 8.62
C VAL A 139 31.48 5.08 8.89
N SER A 140 31.07 5.12 10.16
CA SER A 140 29.67 5.40 10.55
C SER A 140 29.16 6.72 9.97
N THR A 141 29.96 7.80 10.07
CA THR A 141 29.58 9.11 9.50
C THR A 141 29.41 9.07 7.98
N LYS A 142 30.27 8.34 7.25
CA LYS A 142 30.13 8.20 5.80
C LYS A 142 28.92 7.36 5.41
N MET A 143 28.64 6.28 6.16
CA MET A 143 27.46 5.45 5.93
C MET A 143 26.17 6.22 6.23
N ASP A 144 26.11 6.96 7.33
CA ASP A 144 24.98 7.81 7.69
C ASP A 144 24.70 8.87 6.61
N ALA A 145 25.73 9.55 6.12
CA ALA A 145 25.60 10.50 5.02
C ALA A 145 25.06 9.85 3.73
N LEU A 146 25.59 8.68 3.35
CA LEU A 146 25.13 7.94 2.17
C LEU A 146 23.66 7.51 2.31
N LEU A 147 23.29 6.92 3.45
CA LEU A 147 21.93 6.48 3.73
C LEU A 147 20.96 7.66 3.76
N THR A 148 21.38 8.80 4.32
CA THR A 148 20.60 10.04 4.32
C THR A 148 20.30 10.51 2.90
N ILE A 149 21.30 10.50 1.99
CA ILE A 149 21.09 10.83 0.57
C ILE A 149 20.12 9.83 -0.07
N CYS A 150 20.27 8.54 0.20
CA CYS A 150 19.36 7.50 -0.30
C CYS A 150 17.93 7.72 0.19
N ILE A 151 17.73 8.08 1.47
CA ILE A 151 16.42 8.38 2.04
C ILE A 151 15.77 9.55 1.32
N PHE A 152 16.49 10.65 1.08
CA PHE A 152 15.94 11.80 0.33
C PHE A 152 15.59 11.44 -1.12
N PHE A 153 16.45 10.68 -1.79
CA PHE A 153 16.18 10.23 -3.16
C PHE A 153 14.96 9.30 -3.22
N LEU A 154 14.86 8.33 -2.31
CA LEU A 154 13.72 7.40 -2.22
C LEU A 154 12.44 8.15 -1.87
N LEU A 155 12.49 9.12 -0.97
CA LEU A 155 11.34 9.97 -0.64
C LEU A 155 10.86 10.75 -1.87
N PHE A 156 11.79 11.31 -2.65
CA PHE A 156 11.46 11.97 -3.92
C PHE A 156 10.81 11.01 -4.91
N VAL A 157 11.35 9.80 -5.07
CA VAL A 157 10.77 8.75 -5.94
C VAL A 157 9.38 8.35 -5.47
N ILE A 158 9.17 8.15 -4.17
CA ILE A 158 7.86 7.81 -3.57
C ILE A 158 6.85 8.93 -3.85
N MET A 159 7.23 10.18 -3.63
CA MET A 159 6.38 11.34 -3.91
C MET A 159 6.05 11.45 -5.40
N PHE A 160 7.04 11.25 -6.27
CA PHE A 160 6.85 11.23 -7.71
C PHE A 160 5.88 10.12 -8.14
N LEU A 161 6.11 8.87 -7.71
CA LEU A 161 5.23 7.73 -8.01
C LEU A 161 3.81 7.95 -7.49
N THR A 162 3.67 8.52 -6.29
CA THR A 162 2.38 8.84 -5.70
C THR A 162 1.64 9.89 -6.54
N PHE A 163 2.35 10.89 -7.05
CA PHE A 163 1.77 11.94 -7.90
C PHE A 163 1.45 11.46 -9.32
N THR A 164 2.34 10.70 -9.97
CA THR A 164 2.07 10.15 -11.31
C THR A 164 0.90 9.16 -11.27
N MET A 165 0.76 8.42 -10.18
CA MET A 165 -0.42 7.59 -9.94
C MET A 165 -1.73 8.39 -9.92
N GLU A 166 -1.72 9.64 -9.46
CA GLU A 166 -2.91 10.50 -9.49
C GLU A 166 -3.26 10.90 -10.93
N LEU A 167 -2.26 11.21 -11.76
CA LEU A 167 -2.45 11.61 -13.16
C LEU A 167 -3.00 10.48 -14.05
N GLU A 168 -2.64 9.23 -13.79
CA GLU A 168 -3.14 8.07 -14.55
C GLU A 168 -4.60 7.71 -14.22
N GLY A 169 -5.16 8.22 -13.12
CA GLY A 169 -6.47 7.85 -12.59
C GLY A 169 -7.68 8.29 -13.43
N ASP A 170 -7.53 9.25 -14.35
CA ASP A 170 -8.66 9.86 -15.07
C ASP A 170 -8.90 9.31 -16.48
N TYR A 171 -8.01 8.50 -17.04
CA TYR A 171 -8.10 8.11 -18.45
C TYR A 171 -8.77 6.76 -18.74
N GLY A 172 -9.07 5.94 -17.72
CA GLY A 172 -9.45 4.53 -17.94
C GLY A 172 -10.89 4.13 -17.58
N VAL A 173 -11.54 4.81 -16.64
CA VAL A 173 -12.80 4.31 -16.05
C VAL A 173 -14.05 4.94 -16.68
N GLY A 174 -13.90 6.05 -17.40
CA GLY A 174 -15.03 6.78 -18.01
C GLY A 174 -15.46 6.28 -19.40
N GLN A 175 -14.67 5.46 -20.09
CA GLN A 175 -14.95 5.18 -21.51
C GLN A 175 -15.70 3.87 -21.77
N GLU A 176 -15.62 2.88 -20.86
CA GLU A 176 -16.41 1.64 -21.00
C GLU A 176 -17.82 1.76 -20.40
N ALA A 177 -18.01 2.56 -19.34
CA ALA A 177 -19.34 2.82 -18.78
C ALA A 177 -20.23 3.68 -19.71
N LEU A 178 -19.64 4.48 -20.59
CA LEU A 178 -20.38 5.27 -21.60
C LEU A 178 -20.66 4.50 -22.90
N MET A 179 -20.08 3.30 -23.05
CA MET A 179 -20.23 2.44 -24.21
C MET A 179 -21.03 1.18 -23.91
N ALA A 180 -21.65 1.07 -22.71
CA ALA A 180 -22.70 0.07 -22.50
C ALA A 180 -23.77 0.32 -23.58
N PRO A 181 -23.91 -0.57 -24.58
CA PRO A 181 -24.94 -0.40 -25.58
C PRO A 181 -26.25 -0.34 -24.82
N LEU A 182 -27.04 0.68 -25.10
CA LEU A 182 -28.45 0.75 -24.76
C LEU A 182 -29.09 -0.48 -25.42
N VAL A 183 -29.01 -1.63 -24.76
CA VAL A 183 -29.82 -2.79 -25.07
C VAL A 183 -31.21 -2.37 -24.65
N THR A 184 -31.88 -1.69 -25.57
CA THR A 184 -33.34 -1.62 -25.60
C THR A 184 -33.81 -3.06 -25.55
N GLU A 185 -34.21 -3.51 -24.36
CA GLU A 185 -35.05 -4.69 -24.21
C GLU A 185 -36.35 -4.40 -24.95
N GLU A 186 -36.36 -4.67 -26.25
CA GLU A 186 -37.58 -5.05 -26.92
C GLU A 186 -37.79 -6.54 -26.70
N HIS A 187 -39.02 -6.87 -26.32
CA HIS A 187 -39.66 -8.20 -26.35
C HIS A 187 -39.37 -9.14 -25.16
N LYS A 188 -40.37 -9.82 -24.56
CA LYS A 188 -41.68 -10.22 -25.10
C LYS A 188 -42.64 -10.56 -23.94
N VAL A 189 -43.83 -9.97 -23.98
CA VAL A 189 -45.03 -10.44 -23.27
C VAL A 189 -45.48 -11.74 -23.93
N ASP A 190 -45.69 -12.79 -23.15
CA ASP A 190 -46.64 -13.92 -23.33
C ASP A 190 -46.32 -14.85 -22.13
N GLY A 191 -47.15 -15.00 -21.10
CA GLY A 191 -48.48 -15.60 -21.16
C GLY A 191 -48.34 -17.10 -20.87
N GLU A 192 -48.93 -17.56 -19.77
CA GLU A 192 -49.58 -18.87 -19.55
C GLU A 192 -49.33 -19.42 -18.13
N GLU A 193 -50.39 -19.31 -17.32
CA GLU A 193 -50.60 -20.09 -16.10
C GLU A 193 -50.70 -21.56 -16.49
N ASP A 194 -50.04 -22.46 -15.76
CA ASP A 194 -50.75 -23.66 -15.35
C ASP A 194 -50.21 -24.30 -14.08
N SER A 195 -51.15 -24.97 -13.44
CA SER A 195 -51.17 -25.40 -12.04
C SER A 195 -50.78 -26.89 -11.90
N VAL A 196 -50.81 -27.41 -10.66
CA VAL A 196 -51.09 -28.81 -10.29
C VAL A 196 -49.89 -29.73 -9.89
N VAL A 197 -49.82 -29.95 -8.56
CA VAL A 197 -49.70 -31.26 -7.83
C VAL A 197 -48.33 -31.79 -7.33
N LYS A 198 -48.33 -31.94 -5.99
CA LYS A 198 -47.71 -32.93 -5.07
C LYS A 198 -47.06 -34.17 -5.72
N ASP A 199 -45.89 -34.60 -5.23
CA ASP A 199 -45.78 -35.53 -4.09
C ASP A 199 -44.31 -35.89 -3.74
N SER A 200 -44.04 -35.92 -2.43
CA SER A 200 -43.34 -36.96 -1.66
C SER A 200 -42.28 -37.84 -2.35
N SER A 201 -41.00 -37.71 -1.96
CA SER A 201 -40.14 -38.87 -1.66
C SER A 201 -38.84 -38.47 -0.97
N SER A 202 -38.71 -38.95 0.26
CA SER A 202 -37.51 -39.01 1.09
C SER A 202 -36.33 -39.66 0.38
N THR A 203 -35.15 -39.03 0.44
CA THR A 203 -33.88 -39.77 0.40
C THR A 203 -32.89 -39.14 1.38
N LEU A 204 -32.49 -39.94 2.37
CA LEU A 204 -31.48 -39.65 3.36
C LEU A 204 -30.12 -39.48 2.64
N GLY A 205 -29.61 -38.26 2.59
CA GLY A 205 -28.25 -37.95 2.14
C GLY A 205 -27.42 -37.49 3.33
N VAL A 206 -26.40 -38.28 3.67
CA VAL A 206 -25.45 -38.05 4.77
C VAL A 206 -24.81 -36.67 4.63
N HIS A 207 -25.13 -35.78 5.57
CA HIS A 207 -24.55 -34.46 5.71
C HIS A 207 -23.10 -34.62 6.18
N SER A 208 -22.13 -34.48 5.27
CA SER A 208 -20.78 -34.10 5.64
C SER A 208 -20.81 -32.60 5.92
N THR A 209 -20.65 -32.23 7.18
CA THR A 209 -20.49 -30.86 7.63
C THR A 209 -19.13 -30.36 7.16
N GLU A 210 -19.04 -29.94 5.89
CA GLU A 210 -18.03 -28.96 5.52
C GLU A 210 -18.43 -27.66 6.20
N GLU A 211 -17.59 -27.21 7.13
CA GLU A 211 -17.62 -25.87 7.71
C GLU A 211 -17.54 -24.86 6.57
N ASN A 212 -18.71 -24.46 6.11
CA ASN A 212 -18.90 -23.29 5.27
C ASN A 212 -18.65 -22.09 6.20
N VAL A 213 -17.37 -21.74 6.37
CA VAL A 213 -16.94 -20.48 6.97
C VAL A 213 -17.46 -19.40 6.04
N SER A 214 -18.70 -19.01 6.31
CA SER A 214 -19.31 -17.81 5.78
C SER A 214 -18.37 -16.69 6.19
N GLN A 215 -17.60 -16.20 5.21
CA GLN A 215 -16.90 -14.94 5.34
C GLN A 215 -17.98 -13.89 5.59
N VAL A 216 -18.20 -13.59 6.86
CA VAL A 216 -18.93 -12.40 7.26
C VAL A 216 -18.08 -11.24 6.79
N GLU A 217 -18.44 -10.72 5.62
CA GLU A 217 -17.89 -9.49 5.08
C GLU A 217 -18.40 -8.35 5.95
N ILE A 218 -17.71 -8.11 7.08
CA ILE A 218 -17.98 -6.97 7.95
C ILE A 218 -17.46 -5.73 7.22
N CYS A 219 -18.33 -5.12 6.41
CA CYS A 219 -18.14 -3.77 5.92
C CYS A 219 -18.23 -2.80 7.11
N PHE A 220 -17.08 -2.36 7.62
CA PHE A 220 -17.02 -1.17 8.46
C PHE A 220 -17.26 0.06 7.60
N VAL A 221 -18.34 0.79 7.91
CA VAL A 221 -18.72 2.10 7.33
C VAL A 221 -17.91 3.20 7.99
#